data_AF-A0A0S8A559-F1
#
_entry.id   AF-A0A0S8A559-F1
#
_cell.length_a   1.000
_cell.length_b   1.000
_cell.length_c   1.000
_cell.angle_alpha   90.00
_cell.angle_beta   90.00
_cell.angle_gamma   90.00
#
_symmetry.space_group_name_H-M   'P 1'
#
loop_
_entity.id
_entity.type
_entity.pdbx_description
1 polymer ?
#
loop_
_entity_poly.entity_id
_entity_poly.type
_entity_poly.pdbx_seq_one_letter_code
_entity_poly.pdbx_strand_id
1 'polypeptide(L)' 'MSKGHEYVQQVQKALSEFEDAVKHREHKKLLDSSVSVQQDVDKARKKVVDTVVEIVTKVRLNQ' A
#
# COMPACT_ATOMS: atom_id res chain seq x y z
N MET A 1 -12.66 -1.25 -19.59
CA MET A 1 -12.90 -1.51 -18.15
C MET A 1 -13.57 -0.28 -17.56
N SER A 2 -14.48 -0.40 -16.59
CA SER A 2 -15.01 0.79 -15.90
C SER A 2 -13.90 1.41 -15.03
N LYS A 3 -13.87 2.74 -14.86
CA LYS A 3 -12.91 3.42 -13.95
C LYS A 3 -12.90 2.83 -12.53
N GLY A 4 -14.05 2.37 -12.03
CA GLY A 4 -14.14 1.70 -10.73
C GLY A 4 -13.32 0.41 -10.64
N HIS A 5 -13.31 -0.41 -11.70
CA HIS A 5 -12.49 -1.63 -11.74
C HIS A 5 -10.99 -1.32 -11.77
N GLU A 6 -10.58 -0.25 -12.46
CA GLU A 6 -9.19 0.21 -12.49
C GLU A 6 -8.74 0.71 -11.11
N TYR A 7 -9.61 1.41 -10.37
CA TYR A 7 -9.35 1.82 -9.00
C TYR A 7 -9.23 0.64 -8.04
N VAL A 8 -10.10 -0.36 -8.16
CA VAL A 8 -10.00 -1.59 -7.37
C VAL A 8 -8.67 -2.29 -7.61
N GLN A 9 -8.21 -2.42 -8.87
CA GLN A 9 -6.91 -3.01 -9.18
C GLN A 9 -5.74 -2.22 -8.57
N GLN A 10 -5.80 -0.88 -8.60
CA GLN A 10 -4.77 -0.02 -8.00
C GLN A 10 -4.69 -0.21 -6.47
N VAL A 11 -5.84 -0.25 -5.80
CA VAL A 11 -5.91 -0.50 -4.35
C VAL A 11 -5.41 -1.91 -4.01
N GLN A 12 -5.83 -2.93 -4.77
CA GLN A 12 -5.36 -4.31 -4.58
C GLN A 12 -3.84 -4.43 -4.74
N LYS A 13 -3.25 -3.74 -5.72
CA LYS A 13 -1.80 -3.72 -5.90
C LYS A 13 -1.10 -3.10 -4.70
N ALA A 14 -1.57 -1.95 -4.21
CA ALA A 14 -0.98 -1.31 -3.03
C ALA A 14 -1.12 -2.17 -1.76
N LEU A 15 -2.25 -2.87 -1.60
CA LEU A 15 -2.47 -3.80 -0.49
C LEU A 15 -1.54 -5.01 -0.57
N SER A 16 -1.34 -5.59 -1.74
CA SER A 16 -0.41 -6.71 -1.93
C SER A 16 1.01 -6.34 -1.51
N GLU A 17 1.49 -5.16 -1.90
CA GLU A 17 2.82 -4.68 -1.49
C GLU A 17 2.93 -4.45 0.03
N PHE A 18 1.84 -4.00 0.67
CA PHE A 18 1.78 -3.87 2.12
C PHE A 18 1.79 -5.23 2.83
N GLU A 19 1.02 -6.20 2.34
CA GLU A 19 1.02 -7.56 2.88
C GLU A 19 2.40 -8.22 2.76
N ASP A 20 3.09 -8.02 1.64
CA ASP A 20 4.45 -8.54 1.46
C ASP A 20 5.45 -7.88 2.41
N ALA A 21 5.32 -6.57 2.68
CA ALA A 21 6.13 -5.89 3.69
C ALA A 21 5.85 -6.42 5.10
N VAL A 22 4.59 -6.73 5.44
CA VAL A 22 4.21 -7.33 6.72
C VAL A 22 4.78 -8.74 6.85
N LYS A 23 4.64 -9.59 5.83
CA LYS A 23 5.23 -10.93 5.80
C LYS A 23 6.75 -10.88 5.96
N HIS A 24 7.41 -9.95 5.26
CA HIS A 24 8.85 -9.74 5.39
C HIS A 24 9.24 -9.35 6.83
N ARG A 25 8.41 -8.55 7.50
CA ARG A 25 8.61 -8.21 8.91
C ARG A 25 8.46 -9.39 9.85
N GLU A 26 7.45 -10.22 9.63
CA GLU A 26 7.21 -11.43 10.43
C GLU A 26 8.33 -12.46 10.23
N HIS A 27 8.86 -12.55 9.00
CA HIS A 27 9.92 -13.49 8.62
C HIS A 27 11.32 -12.86 8.66
N LYS A 28 11.50 -11.76 9.39
CA LYS A 28 12.78 -11.03 9.41
C LYS A 28 13.93 -11.94 9.80
N LYS A 29 15.06 -11.83 9.12
CA LYS A 29 16.27 -12.56 9.50
C LYS A 29 16.89 -11.91 10.74
N LEU A 30 17.70 -12.66 11.48
CA LEU A 30 18.40 -12.18 12.68
C LEU A 30 19.30 -10.95 12.40
N LEU A 31 19.70 -10.74 11.15
CA LEU A 31 20.55 -9.64 10.71
C LEU A 31 19.75 -8.39 10.30
N ASP A 32 18.43 -8.48 10.14
CA ASP A 32 17.60 -7.36 9.73
C ASP A 32 17.28 -6.46 10.92
N SER A 33 17.56 -5.16 10.77
CA SER A 33 17.18 -4.17 11.78
C SER A 33 15.67 -4.09 11.90
N SER A 34 15.17 -4.27 13.13
CA SER A 34 13.73 -4.16 13.41
C SER A 34 13.14 -2.81 13.03
N VAL A 35 13.96 -1.74 13.05
CA VAL A 35 13.55 -0.39 12.68
C VAL A 35 13.41 -0.26 11.17
N SER A 36 14.37 -0.75 10.39
CA SER A 36 14.33 -0.68 8.92
C SER A 36 13.14 -1.44 8.36
N VAL A 37 12.91 -2.64 8.88
CA VAL A 37 11.76 -3.48 8.52
C VAL A 37 10.42 -2.81 8.88
N GLN A 38 10.36 -2.14 10.03
CA GLN A 38 9.17 -1.36 10.42
C GLN A 38 8.93 -0.18 9.47
N GLN A 39 10.00 0.54 9.08
CA GLN A 39 9.90 1.64 8.13
C GLN A 39 9.37 1.20 6.77
N ASP A 40 9.71 -0.01 6.32
CA ASP A 40 9.21 -0.51 5.04
C ASP A 40 7.71 -0.85 5.10
N VAL A 41 7.24 -1.42 6.21
CA VAL A 41 5.81 -1.59 6.48
C VAL A 41 5.08 -0.24 6.53
N ASP A 42 5.66 0.76 7.19
CA ASP A 42 5.07 2.10 7.31
C ASP A 42 5.00 2.82 5.95
N LYS A 43 6.04 2.69 5.11
CA LYS A 43 6.03 3.19 3.72
C LYS A 43 4.95 2.52 2.89
N ALA A 44 4.84 1.20 2.96
CA ALA A 44 3.84 0.46 2.20
C ALA A 44 2.41 0.81 2.66
N ARG A 45 2.21 0.96 3.98
CA ARG A 45 0.94 1.45 4.54
C ARG A 45 0.59 2.84 4.01
N LYS A 46 1.57 3.76 4.01
CA LYS A 46 1.38 5.11 3.49
C LYS A 46 0.97 5.08 2.02
N LYS A 47 1.60 4.23 1.20
CA LYS A 47 1.24 4.06 -0.21
C LYS A 47 -0.22 3.65 -0.42
N VAL A 48 -0.75 2.76 0.42
CA VAL A 48 -2.17 2.37 0.39
C VAL A 48 -3.06 3.58 0.64
N VAL A 49 -2.76 4.35 1.69
CA VAL A 49 -3.53 5.56 2.04
C VAL A 49 -3.46 6.59 0.93
N ASP A 50 -2.27 6.88 0.40
CA ASP A 50 -2.06 7.85 -0.68
C ASP A 50 -2.85 7.43 -1.95
N THR A 51 -2.84 6.14 -2.29
CA THR A 51 -3.62 5.58 -3.42
C THR A 51 -5.13 5.82 -3.23
N VAL A 52 -5.66 5.53 -2.04
CA VAL A 52 -7.09 5.75 -1.74
C VAL A 52 -7.43 7.24 -1.77
N VAL A 53 -6.59 8.09 -1.18
CA VAL A 53 -6.77 9.55 -1.19
C VAL A 53 -6.78 10.09 -2.61
N GLU A 54 -5.87 9.62 -3.48
CA GLU A 54 -5.81 10.02 -4.88
C GLU A 54 -7.08 9.63 -5.64
N ILE A 55 -7.59 8.41 -5.43
CA ILE A 55 -8.83 7.93 -6.03
C ILE A 55 -10.02 8.78 -5.56
N VAL A 56 -10.17 8.98 -4.24
CA VAL A 56 -11.25 9.79 -3.66
C VAL A 56 -11.19 11.23 -4.17
N THR A 57 -9.99 11.80 -4.24
CA THR A 57 -9.77 13.16 -4.76
C THR A 57 -10.14 13.24 -6.23
N LYS A 58 -9.72 12.27 -7.06
CA LYS A 58 -10.10 12.19 -8.47
C LYS A 58 -11.60 12.04 -8.69
N VAL A 59 -12.28 11.28 -7.83
CA VAL A 59 -13.74 11.11 -7.90
C VAL A 59 -14.47 12.37 -7.45
N ARG A 60 -13.98 13.04 -6.39
CA ARG A 60 -14.59 14.26 -5.85
C ARG A 60 -14.36 15.50 -6.72
N LEU A 61 -13.21 15.59 -7.40
CA LEU A 61 -12.86 16.73 -8.27
C LEU A 61 -13.31 16.54 -9.74
N ASN A 62 -13.66 15.33 -10.16
CA ASN A 62 -14.31 15.08 -11.46
C ASN A 62 -15.85 14.96 -11.33
N GLN A 63 -16.43 15.63 -10.33
CA GLN A 63 -17.84 16.03 -10.34
C GLN A 63 -17.94 17.47 -10.83
#